data_AF-A0A9Q3S267-F1
#
_entry.id   AF-A0A9Q3S267-F1
#
_cell.length_a   1.000
_cell.length_b   1.000
_cell.length_c   1.000
_cell.angle_alpha   90.00
_cell.angle_beta   90.00
_cell.angle_gamma   90.00
#
_symmetry.space_group_name_H-M   'P 1'
#
loop_
_entity.id
_entity.type
_entity.pdbx_description
1 polymer ?
#
loop_
_entity_poly.entity_id
_entity_poly.type
_entity_poly.pdbx_seq_one_letter_code
_entity_poly.pdbx_strand_id
1 'polypeptide(L)'
;MRKTLPLALSLAALAAPAPLLAQDADLPSPGLAEEDEKAELAEKFADPEYQRQTALMVRSLAEVLLDLPLAPLMDAMGQAAGEDAPEVAPGTTLRSMAPEAGRIPEEIERNLPRAMESMAVLSEAFEAMKPALEDMAERMKEAAPENP
;
A
#
# COMPACT_ATOMS: atom_id res chain seq x y z
N MET A 1 3.60 68.14 9.05
CA MET A 1 3.46 67.27 10.24
C MET A 1 2.20 66.44 10.12
N ARG A 2 2.32 65.09 10.13
CA ARG A 2 1.29 64.05 10.39
C ARG A 2 1.75 62.77 9.67
N LYS A 3 2.57 61.95 10.35
CA LYS A 3 2.23 60.79 11.19
C LYS A 3 1.87 59.55 10.36
N THR A 4 2.79 58.59 10.46
CA THR A 4 2.75 57.16 10.09
C THR A 4 1.49 56.43 10.52
N LEU A 5 1.03 55.44 9.73
CA LEU A 5 0.78 54.07 10.22
C LEU A 5 0.59 53.11 9.01
N PRO A 6 1.16 51.89 9.04
CA PRO A 6 1.08 50.92 7.96
C PRO A 6 -0.27 50.20 7.96
N LEU A 7 -0.71 49.81 6.76
CA LEU A 7 -1.86 48.96 6.51
C LEU A 7 -1.56 47.54 7.04
N ALA A 8 -1.88 47.30 8.31
CA ALA A 8 -1.95 45.97 8.88
C ALA A 8 -3.22 45.27 8.37
N LEU A 9 -3.07 44.37 7.41
CA LEU A 9 -4.15 43.49 6.95
C LEU A 9 -4.27 42.31 7.93
N SER A 10 -4.94 42.54 9.06
CA SER A 10 -5.40 41.47 9.93
C SER A 10 -6.71 40.91 9.38
N LEU A 11 -6.64 39.81 8.63
CA LEU A 11 -7.77 38.92 8.39
C LEU A 11 -7.49 37.59 9.11
N ALA A 12 -7.61 37.62 10.42
CA ALA A 12 -7.67 36.41 11.24
C ALA A 12 -9.11 35.91 11.26
N ALA A 13 -9.40 34.80 10.57
CA ALA A 13 -10.46 33.85 10.91
C ALA A 13 -10.46 32.66 9.94
N LEU A 14 -9.52 31.73 10.11
CA LEU A 14 -9.81 30.31 9.91
C LEU A 14 -9.06 29.49 10.97
N ALA A 15 -9.24 29.88 12.22
CA ALA A 15 -8.98 29.01 13.36
C ALA A 15 -10.15 28.02 13.47
N ALA A 16 -10.14 27.01 12.60
CA ALA A 16 -10.74 25.74 12.97
C ALA A 16 -9.63 24.96 13.69
N PRO A 17 -9.75 24.68 15.01
CA PRO A 17 -8.97 23.61 15.59
C PRO A 17 -9.53 22.33 14.97
N ALA A 18 -8.83 21.76 14.01
CA ALA A 18 -8.97 20.35 13.68
C ALA A 18 -7.87 19.58 14.43
N PRO A 19 -7.99 19.33 15.74
CA PRO A 19 -7.01 18.56 16.51
C PRO A 19 -7.10 17.05 16.20
N LEU A 20 -7.59 16.65 15.02
CA LEU A 20 -7.91 15.26 14.69
C LEU A 20 -7.20 14.71 13.45
N LEU A 21 -6.41 15.53 12.73
CA LEU A 21 -5.61 15.05 11.57
C LEU A 21 -4.10 15.07 11.82
N ALA A 22 -3.67 15.36 13.05
CA ALA A 22 -2.26 15.50 13.42
C ALA A 22 -1.85 14.61 14.62
N GLN A 23 -2.72 13.69 15.05
CA GLN A 23 -2.39 12.70 16.07
C GLN A 23 -2.32 11.32 15.40
N ASP A 24 -1.10 10.81 15.28
CA ASP A 24 -0.76 9.39 15.08
C ASP A 24 -1.33 8.67 13.86
N ALA A 25 -1.27 9.34 12.72
CA ALA A 25 -1.08 8.61 11.47
C ALA A 25 0.41 8.74 11.10
N ASP A 26 1.25 8.00 11.82
CA ASP A 26 2.57 7.58 11.32
C ASP A 26 2.32 6.62 10.15
N LEU A 27 1.74 7.15 9.09
CA LEU A 27 1.60 6.47 7.82
C LEU A 27 3.02 6.45 7.29
N PRO A 28 3.66 5.27 7.16
CA PRO A 28 5.02 5.19 6.67
C PRO A 28 5.06 5.92 5.33
N SER A 29 5.77 7.05 5.30
CA SER A 29 6.06 7.74 4.05
C SER A 29 6.80 6.73 3.19
N PRO A 30 6.28 6.32 2.00
CA PRO A 30 6.82 5.19 1.25
C PRO A 30 8.24 5.39 0.66
N GLY A 31 8.99 6.39 1.16
CA GLY A 31 10.37 6.66 0.78
C GLY A 31 11.31 7.09 1.91
N LEU A 32 10.87 7.13 3.18
CA LEU A 32 11.70 7.64 4.29
C LEU A 32 11.79 6.71 5.52
N ALA A 33 11.36 5.45 5.42
CA ALA A 33 11.67 4.51 6.50
C ALA A 33 13.19 4.40 6.65
N GLU A 34 13.69 4.64 7.86
CA GLU A 34 15.12 4.55 8.17
C GLU A 34 15.61 3.11 7.89
N GLU A 35 16.89 2.94 7.61
CA GLU A 35 17.45 1.61 7.31
C GLU A 35 17.17 0.62 8.46
N ASP A 36 17.16 1.12 9.70
CA ASP A 36 16.84 0.34 10.90
C ASP A 36 15.36 -0.10 10.95
N GLU A 37 14.41 0.76 10.59
CA GLU A 37 12.98 0.42 10.55
C GLU A 37 12.68 -0.60 9.45
N LYS A 38 13.37 -0.50 8.31
CA LYS A 38 13.26 -1.48 7.22
C LYS A 38 13.81 -2.84 7.62
N ALA A 39 14.94 -2.86 8.35
CA ALA A 39 15.52 -4.09 8.87
C ALA A 39 14.59 -4.76 9.88
N GLU A 40 14.01 -3.99 10.82
CA GLU A 40 13.05 -4.53 11.80
C GLU A 40 11.77 -5.05 11.13
N LEU A 41 11.28 -4.36 10.10
CA LEU A 41 10.14 -4.80 9.31
C LEU A 41 10.46 -6.09 8.55
N ALA A 42 11.64 -6.19 7.95
CA ALA A 42 12.10 -7.39 7.24
C ALA A 42 12.23 -8.58 8.20
N GLU A 43 12.74 -8.37 9.41
CA GLU A 43 12.82 -9.39 10.45
C GLU A 43 11.44 -9.90 10.86
N LYS A 44 10.46 -9.00 11.05
CA LYS A 44 9.06 -9.37 11.29
C LYS A 44 8.44 -10.17 10.14
N PHE A 45 8.73 -9.81 8.89
CA PHE A 45 8.27 -10.58 7.74
C PHE A 45 8.91 -11.97 7.62
N ALA A 46 10.11 -12.16 8.18
CA ALA A 46 10.77 -13.45 8.26
C ALA A 46 10.26 -14.33 9.42
N ASP A 47 9.54 -13.77 10.41
CA ASP A 47 9.00 -14.50 11.54
C ASP A 47 7.87 -15.48 11.13
N PRO A 48 8.02 -16.80 11.37
CA PRO A 48 7.01 -17.81 11.05
C PRO A 48 5.65 -17.58 11.71
N GLU A 49 5.61 -17.05 12.94
CA GLU A 49 4.35 -16.79 13.64
C GLU A 49 3.62 -15.59 13.03
N TYR A 50 4.36 -14.55 12.65
CA TYR A 50 3.80 -13.40 11.95
C TYR A 50 3.27 -13.78 10.56
N GLN A 51 4.01 -14.59 9.80
CA GLN A 51 3.57 -15.11 8.51
C GLN A 51 2.29 -15.93 8.64
N ARG A 52 2.22 -16.82 9.65
CA ARG A 52 1.03 -17.65 9.91
C ARG A 52 -0.18 -16.80 10.27
N GLN A 53 -0.02 -15.82 11.15
CA GLN A 53 -1.10 -14.90 11.53
C GLN A 53 -1.60 -14.10 10.32
N THR A 54 -0.67 -13.61 9.50
CA THR A 54 -0.98 -12.86 8.28
C THR A 54 -1.71 -13.73 7.28
N ALA A 55 -1.28 -14.98 7.10
CA ALA A 55 -1.93 -15.97 6.24
C ALA A 55 -3.39 -16.21 6.67
N LEU A 56 -3.64 -16.36 7.97
CA LEU A 56 -5.00 -16.54 8.51
C LEU A 56 -5.86 -15.30 8.32
N MET A 57 -5.31 -14.10 8.51
CA MET A 57 -6.02 -12.85 8.27
C MET A 57 -6.39 -12.70 6.79
N VAL A 58 -5.42 -12.87 5.89
CA VAL A 58 -5.64 -12.74 4.44
C VAL A 58 -6.59 -13.82 3.94
N ARG A 59 -6.47 -15.06 4.44
CA ARG A 59 -7.43 -16.13 4.18
C ARG A 59 -8.85 -15.71 4.59
N SER A 60 -9.02 -15.22 5.81
CA SER A 60 -10.34 -14.82 6.31
C SER A 60 -10.94 -13.69 5.48
N LEU A 61 -10.12 -12.73 5.07
CA LEU A 61 -10.52 -11.68 4.15
C LEU A 61 -10.92 -12.26 2.79
N ALA A 62 -10.15 -13.20 2.24
CA ALA A 62 -10.46 -13.85 0.98
C ALA A 62 -11.78 -14.63 1.02
N GLU A 63 -12.07 -15.35 2.11
CA GLU A 63 -13.37 -16.02 2.31
C GLU A 63 -14.52 -15.00 2.27
N VAL A 64 -14.40 -13.87 2.98
CA VAL A 64 -15.42 -12.83 2.97
C VAL A 64 -15.62 -12.24 1.57
N LEU A 65 -14.52 -11.92 0.87
CA LEU A 65 -14.58 -11.35 -0.48
C LEU A 65 -15.22 -12.30 -1.48
N LEU A 66 -15.01 -13.62 -1.35
CA LEU A 66 -15.62 -14.63 -2.21
C LEU A 66 -17.14 -14.69 -2.05
N ASP A 67 -17.65 -14.33 -0.88
CA ASP A 67 -19.07 -14.38 -0.52
C ASP A 67 -19.78 -13.02 -0.68
N LEU A 68 -19.05 -11.96 -1.07
CA LEU A 68 -19.66 -10.68 -1.39
C LEU A 68 -20.47 -10.74 -2.69
N PRO A 69 -21.65 -10.07 -2.73
CA PRO A 69 -22.44 -9.97 -3.94
C PRO A 69 -21.72 -9.09 -4.98
N LEU A 70 -21.58 -9.61 -6.19
CA LEU A 70 -20.89 -8.96 -7.31
C LEU A 70 -21.73 -7.87 -7.98
N ALA A 71 -23.06 -8.01 -7.99
CA ALA A 71 -23.97 -7.05 -8.63
C ALA A 71 -23.68 -5.57 -8.27
N PRO A 72 -23.62 -5.16 -6.98
CA PRO A 72 -23.32 -3.77 -6.63
C PRO A 72 -21.91 -3.32 -7.05
N LEU A 73 -20.95 -4.23 -7.16
CA LEU A 73 -19.59 -3.91 -7.61
C LEU A 73 -19.56 -3.69 -9.13
N MET A 74 -20.32 -4.49 -9.89
CA MET A 74 -20.45 -4.33 -11.34
C MET A 74 -21.18 -3.03 -11.66
N ASP A 75 -22.27 -2.71 -10.95
CA ASP A 75 -23.01 -1.46 -11.13
C ASP A 75 -22.12 -0.24 -10.88
N ALA A 76 -21.27 -0.29 -9.84
CA ALA A 76 -20.32 0.76 -9.54
C ALA A 76 -19.24 0.88 -10.63
N MET A 77 -18.72 -0.24 -11.14
CA MET A 77 -17.75 -0.24 -12.24
C MET A 77 -18.34 0.32 -13.54
N GLY A 78 -19.57 -0.05 -13.89
CA GLY A 78 -20.24 0.46 -15.08
C GLY A 78 -20.44 1.97 -15.01
N GLN A 79 -20.95 2.47 -13.87
CA GLN A 79 -21.07 3.91 -13.62
C GLN A 79 -19.73 4.64 -13.72
N ALA A 80 -18.65 4.06 -13.19
CA ALA A 80 -17.32 4.66 -13.24
C ALA A 80 -16.71 4.64 -14.66
N ALA A 81 -16.94 3.56 -15.42
CA ALA A 81 -16.48 3.41 -16.80
C ALA A 81 -17.32 4.23 -17.80
N GLY A 82 -18.51 4.67 -17.41
CA GLY A 82 -19.47 5.31 -18.30
C GLY A 82 -20.11 4.34 -19.30
N GLU A 83 -20.03 3.04 -19.02
CA GLU A 83 -20.56 1.95 -19.84
C GLU A 83 -21.43 1.04 -18.98
N ASP A 84 -22.42 0.37 -19.57
CA ASP A 84 -23.20 -0.61 -18.83
C ASP A 84 -22.33 -1.82 -18.50
N ALA A 85 -22.22 -2.13 -17.21
CA ALA A 85 -21.57 -3.36 -16.78
C ALA A 85 -22.42 -4.58 -17.17
N PRO A 86 -21.80 -5.76 -17.38
CA PRO A 86 -22.54 -6.99 -17.61
C PRO A 86 -23.58 -7.21 -16.52
N GLU A 87 -24.81 -7.54 -16.91
CA GLU A 87 -25.89 -7.77 -15.96
C GLU A 87 -25.62 -9.04 -15.14
N VAL A 88 -25.52 -8.90 -13.83
CA VAL A 88 -25.30 -10.01 -12.88
C VAL A 88 -26.49 -10.11 -11.96
N ALA A 89 -27.04 -11.33 -11.79
CA ALA A 89 -28.20 -11.54 -10.93
C ALA A 89 -27.93 -11.06 -9.49
N PRO A 90 -28.91 -10.42 -8.83
CA PRO A 90 -28.76 -9.98 -7.44
C PRO A 90 -28.36 -11.13 -6.52
N GLY A 91 -27.30 -10.94 -5.73
CA GLY A 91 -26.79 -11.96 -4.81
C GLY A 91 -25.82 -12.98 -5.42
N THR A 92 -25.50 -12.89 -6.72
CA THR A 92 -24.40 -13.68 -7.30
C THR A 92 -23.09 -13.27 -6.65
N THR A 93 -22.32 -14.24 -6.18
CA THR A 93 -21.01 -14.04 -5.55
C THR A 93 -19.87 -14.56 -6.42
N LEU A 94 -18.63 -14.18 -6.12
CA LEU A 94 -17.47 -14.70 -6.83
C LEU A 94 -17.35 -16.22 -6.67
N ARG A 95 -17.69 -16.76 -5.48
CA ARG A 95 -17.74 -18.20 -5.24
C ARG A 95 -18.76 -18.92 -6.14
N SER A 96 -19.92 -18.30 -6.38
CA SER A 96 -20.95 -18.91 -7.25
C SER A 96 -20.59 -18.86 -8.73
N MET A 97 -19.89 -17.81 -9.17
CA MET A 97 -19.56 -17.58 -10.58
C MET A 97 -18.27 -18.29 -11.01
N ALA A 98 -17.30 -18.39 -10.08
CA ALA A 98 -16.03 -19.08 -10.25
C ALA A 98 -15.81 -20.03 -9.07
N PRO A 99 -16.42 -21.23 -9.07
CA PRO A 99 -16.31 -22.19 -7.97
C PRO A 99 -14.88 -22.58 -7.61
N GLU A 100 -13.98 -22.59 -8.61
CA GLU A 100 -12.55 -22.84 -8.45
C GLU A 100 -11.86 -21.80 -7.55
N ALA A 101 -12.37 -20.57 -7.51
CA ALA A 101 -11.88 -19.50 -6.63
C ALA A 101 -12.11 -19.82 -5.15
N GLY A 102 -13.01 -20.75 -4.83
CA GLY A 102 -13.22 -21.24 -3.46
C GLY A 102 -11.97 -21.89 -2.82
N ARG A 103 -10.96 -22.26 -3.62
CA ARG A 103 -9.68 -22.78 -3.11
C ARG A 103 -8.67 -21.69 -2.75
N ILE A 104 -8.86 -20.46 -3.21
CA ILE A 104 -7.92 -19.35 -3.01
C ILE A 104 -7.57 -19.14 -1.53
N PRO A 105 -8.52 -19.15 -0.57
CA PRO A 105 -8.17 -18.90 0.84
C PRO A 105 -7.24 -19.98 1.41
N GLU A 106 -7.45 -21.25 1.04
CA GLU A 106 -6.59 -22.37 1.44
C GLU A 106 -5.21 -22.30 0.74
N GLU A 107 -5.20 -21.88 -0.53
CA GLU A 107 -3.96 -21.69 -1.28
C GLU A 107 -3.11 -20.55 -0.72
N ILE A 108 -3.73 -19.46 -0.27
CA ILE A 108 -3.05 -18.36 0.43
C ILE A 108 -2.42 -18.89 1.72
N GLU A 109 -3.20 -19.60 2.54
CA GLU A 109 -2.69 -20.17 3.80
C GLU A 109 -1.48 -21.07 3.57
N ARG A 110 -1.54 -21.91 2.54
CA ARG A 110 -0.48 -22.88 2.20
C ARG A 110 0.75 -22.25 1.57
N ASN A 111 0.58 -21.23 0.72
CA ASN A 111 1.66 -20.73 -0.13
C ASN A 111 2.28 -19.42 0.39
N LEU A 112 1.58 -18.66 1.25
CA LEU A 112 2.09 -17.38 1.74
C LEU A 112 3.45 -17.50 2.44
N PRO A 113 3.68 -18.45 3.36
CA PRO A 113 4.99 -18.60 4.01
C PRO A 113 6.12 -18.83 3.01
N ARG A 114 5.90 -19.71 2.03
CA ARG A 114 6.87 -19.99 0.96
C ARG A 114 7.15 -18.76 0.09
N ALA A 115 6.12 -17.97 -0.19
CA ALA A 115 6.29 -16.73 -0.96
C ALA A 115 7.13 -15.70 -0.18
N MET A 116 6.91 -15.58 1.13
CA MET A 116 7.69 -14.69 2.00
C MET A 116 9.14 -15.15 2.11
N GLU A 117 9.39 -16.46 2.26
CA GLU A 117 10.74 -17.04 2.25
C GLU A 117 11.47 -16.76 0.92
N SER A 118 10.78 -16.96 -0.21
CA SER A 118 11.34 -16.67 -1.53
C SER A 118 11.69 -15.18 -1.69
N MET A 119 10.87 -14.30 -1.12
CA MET A 119 11.10 -12.86 -1.13
C MET A 119 12.27 -12.47 -0.22
N ALA A 120 12.45 -13.11 0.93
CA ALA A 120 13.60 -12.90 1.80
C ALA A 120 14.92 -13.23 1.09
N VAL A 121 14.99 -14.40 0.43
CA VAL A 121 16.16 -14.80 -0.36
C VAL A 121 16.46 -13.80 -1.49
N LEU A 122 15.42 -13.31 -2.17
CA LEU A 122 15.57 -12.30 -3.21
C LEU A 122 16.08 -10.96 -2.65
N SER A 123 15.56 -10.53 -1.49
CA SER A 123 16.01 -9.32 -0.80
C SER A 123 17.47 -9.42 -0.39
N GLU A 124 17.91 -10.55 0.17
CA GLU A 124 19.32 -10.78 0.50
C GLU A 124 20.22 -10.68 -0.75
N ALA A 125 19.77 -11.23 -1.88
CA ALA A 125 20.49 -11.12 -3.15
C ALA A 125 20.57 -9.66 -3.65
N PHE A 126 19.50 -8.88 -3.50
CA PHE A 126 19.50 -7.45 -3.82
C PHE A 126 20.43 -6.65 -2.90
N GLU A 127 20.43 -6.96 -1.61
CA GLU A 127 21.29 -6.31 -0.63
C GLU A 127 22.77 -6.58 -0.91
N ALA A 128 23.11 -7.81 -1.32
CA ALA A 128 24.45 -8.16 -1.80
C ALA A 128 24.86 -7.39 -3.06
N MET A 129 23.91 -7.00 -3.90
CA MET A 129 24.14 -6.19 -5.10
C MET A 129 24.12 -4.66 -4.83
N LYS A 130 23.63 -4.21 -3.67
CA LYS A 130 23.50 -2.78 -3.31
C LYS A 130 24.78 -1.98 -3.58
N PRO A 131 26.00 -2.43 -3.18
CA PRO A 131 27.21 -1.65 -3.39
C PRO A 131 27.53 -1.43 -4.86
N ALA A 132 27.33 -2.44 -5.71
CA ALA A 132 27.56 -2.32 -7.15
C ALA A 132 26.53 -1.38 -7.82
N LEU A 133 25.31 -1.34 -7.30
CA LEU A 133 24.26 -0.42 -7.75
C LEU A 133 24.58 1.03 -7.32
N GLU A 134 25.09 1.24 -6.11
CA GLU A 134 25.55 2.54 -5.60
C GLU A 134 26.72 3.07 -6.44
N ASP A 135 27.74 2.24 -6.71
CA ASP A 135 28.87 2.57 -7.58
C ASP A 135 28.40 2.98 -8.99
N MET A 136 27.41 2.28 -9.54
CA MET A 136 26.85 2.59 -10.85
C MET A 136 26.09 3.92 -10.83
N ALA A 137 25.30 4.17 -9.78
CA ALA A 137 24.56 5.41 -9.60
C ALA A 137 25.50 6.62 -9.44
N GLU A 138 26.60 6.46 -8.71
CA GLU A 138 27.63 7.51 -8.56
C GLU A 138 28.27 7.86 -9.90
N ARG A 139 28.69 6.85 -10.69
CA ARG A 139 29.23 7.06 -12.04
C ARG A 139 28.23 7.74 -12.97
N MET A 140 26.94 7.39 -12.89
CA MET A 140 25.90 8.06 -13.67
C MET A 140 25.72 9.52 -13.28
N LYS A 141 25.83 9.84 -11.98
CA LYS A 141 25.76 11.21 -11.46
C LYS A 141 26.96 12.05 -11.93
N GLU A 142 28.15 11.46 -11.95
CA GLU A 142 29.35 12.12 -12.48
C GLU A 142 29.30 12.34 -14.00
N ALA A 143 28.65 11.43 -14.75
CA ALA A 143 28.48 11.53 -16.19
C ALA A 143 27.29 12.40 -16.61
N ALA A 144 26.40 12.78 -15.68
CA ALA A 144 25.28 13.65 -15.97
C ALA A 144 25.80 15.09 -16.19
N PRO A 145 25.52 15.73 -17.34
CA PRO A 145 25.90 17.12 -17.54
C PRO A 145 25.21 17.99 -16.49
N GLU A 146 25.98 18.83 -15.78
CA GLU A 146 25.42 19.89 -14.95
C GLU A 146 24.53 20.76 -15.86
N ASN A 147 23.21 20.73 -15.64
CA ASN A 147 22.33 21.65 -16.35
C ASN A 147 22.70 23.09 -15.95
N PRO A 148 22.90 24.00 -16.92
CA PRO A 148 23.27 25.39 -16.68
C PRO A 148 22.17 26.22 -16.01
#